data_AF-A0A847FBK8-F1
#
_entry.id   AF-A0A847FBK8-F1
#
_cell.length_a   1.000
_cell.length_b   1.000
_cell.length_c   1.000
_cell.angle_alpha   90.00
_cell.angle_beta   90.00
_cell.angle_gamma   90.00
#
_symmetry.space_group_name_H-M   'P 1'
#
loop_
_entity.id
_entity.type
_entity.pdbx_description
1 polymer ?
#
loop_
_entity_poly.entity_id
_entity_poly.type
_entity_poly.pdbx_seq_one_letter_code
_entity_poly.pdbx_strand_id
1 'polypeptide(L)' 'TYHLDGGRCIYCGLCVESCHFDALFMGCGYEHSSYKLEETVFNENNMRLNDIITPSAYNHPELEESLPKQTLLIDGERKG' A
#
# COMPACT_ATOMS: atom_id res chain seq x y z
N THR A 1 -2.82 -17.74 -10.22
CA THR A 1 -2.28 -16.41 -10.61
C THR A 1 -3.20 -15.36 -10.03
N TYR A 2 -2.66 -14.34 -9.36
CA TYR A 2 -3.44 -13.27 -8.72
C TYR A 2 -3.27 -11.96 -9.48
N HIS A 3 -4.37 -11.25 -9.71
CA HIS A 3 -4.40 -9.98 -10.43
C HIS A 3 -5.33 -9.01 -9.73
N LEU A 4 -4.95 -7.73 -9.69
CA LEU A 4 -5.74 -6.65 -9.12
C LEU A 4 -5.92 -5.57 -10.18
N ASP A 5 -7.17 -5.25 -10.52
CA ASP A 5 -7.48 -4.15 -11.44
C ASP A 5 -7.44 -2.82 -10.67
N GLY A 6 -6.35 -2.07 -10.81
CA GLY A 6 -6.15 -0.78 -10.15
C GLY A 6 -7.09 0.32 -10.66
N GLY A 7 -7.67 0.16 -11.86
CA GLY A 7 -8.69 1.07 -12.40
C GLY A 7 -10.08 0.86 -11.78
N ARG A 8 -10.33 -0.31 -11.19
CA ARG A 8 -11.58 -0.63 -10.47
C ARG A 8 -11.44 -0.61 -8.95
N CYS A 9 -10.23 -0.86 -8.46
CA CYS A 9 -9.94 -0.80 -7.04
C CYS A 9 -10.20 0.61 -6.50
N ILE A 10 -10.96 0.71 -5.42
CA ILE A 10 -11.19 1.97 -4.70
C ILE A 10 -10.20 2.18 -3.55
N TYR A 11 -9.19 1.31 -3.44
CA TYR A 11 -8.12 1.36 -2.44
C TYR A 11 -8.63 1.39 -0.99
N CYS A 12 -9.72 0.67 -0.70
CA CYS A 12 -10.37 0.70 0.61
C CYS A 12 -9.67 -0.11 1.72
N GLY A 13 -8.65 -0.92 1.40
CA GLY A 13 -7.92 -1.70 2.42
C GLY A 13 -8.60 -2.98 2.91
N LEU A 14 -9.85 -3.25 2.54
CA LEU A 14 -10.59 -4.44 3.00
C LEU A 14 -9.90 -5.77 2.67
N CYS A 15 -9.13 -5.85 1.58
CA CYS A 15 -8.36 -7.05 1.23
C CYS A 15 -7.20 -7.31 2.19
N VAL A 16 -6.61 -6.26 2.77
CA VAL A 16 -5.56 -6.35 3.79
C VAL A 16 -6.19 -6.82 5.10
N GLU A 17 -7.27 -6.17 5.54
CA GLU A 17 -7.98 -6.52 6.78
C GLU A 17 -8.56 -7.93 6.79
N SER A 18 -9.03 -8.40 5.63
CA SER A 18 -9.64 -9.74 5.50
C SER A 18 -8.59 -10.85 5.35
N CYS A 19 -7.32 -10.51 5.18
CA CYS A 19 -6.27 -11.51 4.99
C CYS A 19 -5.87 -12.13 6.33
N HIS A 20 -6.01 -13.46 6.45
CA HIS A 20 -5.65 -14.18 7.68
C HIS A 20 -4.17 -14.58 7.75
N PHE A 21 -3.41 -14.31 6.70
CA PHE A 21 -2.02 -14.77 6.52
C PHE A 21 -1.04 -13.63 6.31
N ASP A 22 -1.50 -12.37 6.44
CA ASP A 22 -0.70 -11.17 6.17
C ASP A 22 0.05 -11.23 4.82
N ALA A 23 -0.63 -11.76 3.80
CA ALA A 23 -0.06 -11.93 2.47
C ALA A 23 -0.15 -10.65 1.60
N LEU A 24 -1.00 -9.70 2.00
CA LEU A 24 -1.24 -8.44 1.30
C LEU A 24 -1.03 -7.28 2.26
N PHE A 25 -0.35 -6.25 1.78
CA PHE A 25 -0.15 -4.99 2.47
C PHE A 25 -0.60 -3.85 1.57
N MET A 26 -1.09 -2.75 2.15
CA MET A 26 -1.30 -1.53 1.40
C MET A 26 0.06 -0.86 1.17
N GLY A 27 0.43 -0.58 -0.08
CA GLY A 27 1.70 0.08 -0.40
C GLY A 27 1.69 1.58 -0.09
N CYS A 28 2.87 2.17 0.09
CA CYS A 28 3.04 3.63 0.26
C CYS A 28 3.01 4.41 -1.07
N GLY A 29 3.14 3.73 -2.21
CA GLY A 29 3.19 4.36 -3.53
C GLY A 29 1.82 4.84 -4.00
N TYR A 30 1.70 6.11 -4.36
CA TYR A 30 0.48 6.71 -4.92
C TYR A 30 0.63 7.18 -6.38
N GLU A 31 1.85 7.21 -6.92
CA GLU A 31 2.18 7.75 -8.25
C GLU A 31 2.12 6.67 -9.33
N HIS A 32 0.96 6.01 -9.50
CA HIS A 32 0.79 4.94 -10.49
C HIS A 32 -0.37 5.22 -11.46
N SER A 33 -0.20 6.24 -12.30
CA SER A 33 -1.13 6.59 -13.37
C SER A 33 -0.62 6.11 -14.73
N SER A 34 -1.49 5.52 -15.55
CA SER A 34 -1.21 5.22 -16.96
C SER A 34 -2.33 5.73 -17.88
N TYR A 35 -1.98 5.96 -19.15
CA TYR A 35 -2.92 6.26 -20.23
C TYR A 35 -3.66 5.03 -20.77
N LYS A 36 -3.19 3.81 -20.47
CA LYS A 36 -3.84 2.56 -20.92
C LYS A 36 -4.38 1.78 -19.73
N LEU A 37 -5.60 1.26 -19.90
CA LEU A 37 -6.27 0.49 -18.85
C LEU A 37 -5.54 -0.80 -18.50
N GLU A 38 -4.96 -1.49 -19.48
CA GLU A 38 -4.19 -2.73 -19.25
C GLU A 38 -2.94 -2.51 -18.39
N GLU A 39 -2.38 -1.29 -18.40
CA GLU A 39 -1.20 -0.93 -17.62
C GLU A 39 -1.54 -0.60 -16.16
N THR A 40 -2.84 -0.46 -15.79
CA THR A 40 -3.27 -0.30 -14.40
C THR A 40 -3.60 -1.63 -13.70
N VAL A 41 -3.47 -2.75 -14.42
CA VAL A 41 -3.69 -4.09 -13.86
C VAL A 41 -2.41 -4.61 -13.21
N PHE A 42 -2.50 -4.82 -11.90
CA PHE A 42 -1.43 -5.41 -11.12
C PHE A 42 -1.40 -6.93 -11.25
N ASN A 43 -0.20 -7.49 -11.21
CA ASN A 43 0.11 -8.91 -11.19
C ASN A 43 1.12 -9.19 -10.08
N GLU A 44 1.39 -10.46 -9.79
CA GLU A 44 2.27 -10.82 -8.68
C GLU A 44 3.67 -10.16 -8.77
N ASN A 45 4.23 -10.00 -9.96
CA ASN A 45 5.57 -9.42 -10.12
C ASN A 45 5.61 -7.94 -9.77
N ASN A 46 4.54 -7.19 -10.07
CA ASN A 46 4.47 -5.76 -9.79
C ASN A 46 3.86 -5.41 -8.43
N MET A 47 3.45 -6.40 -7.64
CA MET A 47 3.01 -6.22 -6.25
C MET A 47 4.04 -6.71 -5.22
N ARG A 48 5.09 -7.41 -5.65
CA ARG A 48 6.14 -7.91 -4.75
C ARG A 48 6.94 -6.77 -4.13
N LEU A 49 7.15 -6.88 -2.81
CA LEU A 49 7.95 -5.93 -2.05
C LEU A 49 9.38 -5.80 -2.59
N ASN A 50 9.88 -4.57 -2.63
CA ASN A 50 11.23 -4.22 -3.04
C ASN A 50 11.56 -2.80 -2.53
N ASP A 51 12.69 -2.23 -2.96
CA ASP A 51 13.14 -0.90 -2.52
C ASP A 51 12.18 0.25 -2.89
N ILE A 52 11.32 0.04 -3.90
CA ILE A 52 10.32 1.00 -4.38
C ILE A 52 8.94 0.70 -3.80
N ILE A 53 8.57 -0.58 -3.76
CA ILE A 53 7.26 -1.05 -3.28
C ILE A 53 7.41 -1.46 -1.83
N THR A 54 7.15 -0.51 -0.93
CA THR A 54 7.22 -0.70 0.51
C THR A 54 5.82 -0.72 1.14
N PRO A 55 5.60 -1.51 2.21
CA PRO A 55 4.33 -1.53 2.91
C PRO A 55 4.11 -0.23 3.69
N SER A 56 2.86 0.19 3.77
CA SER A 56 2.40 1.17 4.76
C SER A 56 2.01 0.49 6.07
N ALA A 57 1.73 1.29 7.10
CA ALA A 57 1.23 0.79 8.39
C ALA A 57 -0.30 0.62 8.44
N TYR A 58 -1.00 0.67 7.30
CA TYR A 58 -2.45 0.43 7.28
C TYR A 58 -2.77 -0.98 7.78
N ASN A 59 -3.53 -1.08 8.87
CA ASN A 59 -3.84 -2.35 9.57
C ASN A 59 -2.60 -3.12 10.07
N HIS A 60 -1.44 -2.46 10.14
CA HIS A 60 -0.14 -3.02 10.54
C HIS A 60 0.64 -2.03 11.41
N PRO A 61 0.17 -1.76 12.66
CA PRO A 61 0.78 -0.77 13.54
C PRO A 61 2.24 -1.06 13.89
N GLU A 62 2.65 -2.33 13.86
CA GLU A 62 4.03 -2.76 14.05
C GLU A 62 5.02 -2.15 13.04
N LEU A 63 4.53 -1.63 11.91
CA LEU A 63 5.35 -1.00 10.88
C LEU A 63 5.51 0.53 11.08
N GLU A 64 4.74 1.17 11.97
CA GLU A 64 4.72 2.63 12.11
C GLU A 64 6.10 3.24 12.42
N GLU A 65 6.89 2.57 13.27
CA GLU A 65 8.24 3.06 13.64
C GLU A 65 9.22 3.08 12.46
N SER A 66 8.98 2.24 11.44
CA SER A 66 9.82 2.16 10.25
C SER A 66 9.48 3.22 9.20
N LEU A 67 8.32 3.88 9.32
CA LEU A 67 7.84 4.84 8.34
C LEU A 67 8.59 6.17 8.45
N PRO A 68 8.78 6.87 7.32
CA PRO A 68 9.41 8.19 7.34
C PRO A 68 8.58 9.17 8.16
N LYS A 69 9.25 10.00 8.97
CA LYS A 69 8.61 11.02 9.79
C LYS A 69 7.79 11.98 8.91
N GLN A 70 6.48 12.01 9.10
CA GLN A 70 5.59 12.91 8.35
C GLN A 70 5.81 14.35 8.80
N THR A 71 6.26 15.21 7.88
CA THR A 71 6.56 16.63 8.16
C THR A 71 5.36 17.56 8.02
N LEU A 72 4.25 17.06 7.45
CA LEU A 72 3.02 17.83 7.18
C LEU A 72 2.06 17.91 8.39
N LEU A 73 2.30 17.16 9.46
CA LEU A 73 1.51 17.26 10.68
C LEU A 73 1.99 18.49 11.47
N ILE A 74 1.11 19.47 11.62
CA ILE A 74 1.38 20.82 12.15
C ILE A 74 1.99 20.76 13.57
N ASP A 75 1.63 19.73 14.35
CA ASP A 75 2.09 19.53 15.74
C ASP A 75 2.94 18.27 15.91
N GLY A 76 3.60 17.81 14.84
CA GLY A 76 4.32 16.55 14.70
C GLY A 76 4.86 15.88 15.97
N GLU A 77 3.99 15.15 16.69
CA GLU A 77 4.29 14.13 17.69
C GLU A 77 2.98 13.36 17.97
N ARG A 78 2.85 12.14 17.46
CA ARG A 78 1.84 11.20 17.99
C ARG A 78 2.44 10.61 19.27
N LYS A 79 2.14 11.23 20.42
CA LYS A 79 2.56 10.71 21.71
C LYS A 79 1.84 9.39 21.98
N GLY A 80 2.63 8.32 22.11
CA GLY A 80 2.42 7.10 22.90
C GLY A 80 1.02 6.50 22.89
#